data_AF-A0A3D3EMD7-F1
#
_entry.id   AF-A0A3D3EMD7-F1
#
_cell.length_a   1.000
_cell.length_b   1.000
_cell.length_c   1.000
_cell.angle_alpha   90.00
_cell.angle_beta   90.00
_cell.angle_gamma   90.00
#
_symmetry.space_group_name_H-M   'P 1'
#
loop_
_entity.id
_entity.type
_entity.pdbx_description
1 polymer ?
#
loop_
_entity_poly.entity_id
_entity_poly.type
_entity_poly.pdbx_seq_one_letter_code
_entity_poly.pdbx_strand_id
1 'polypeptide(L)'
;FKIAMRDLEIRGAGNLLGAQQSGHMEAVGYDLYCKMLNEAVKSMKGEEVEEEIFETTVDMDMDAFIPATYIKNEVQKLDIYKRIAEIENEEELMDMQEELADRFGDLPNAVNNLLNIALIKSICHSVYVTSLVQKGNEVTLTMYPKAKLAVEKFP
;
A
#
# COMPACT_ATOMS: atom_id res chain seq x y z
N PHE A 1 15.69 12.22 -0.89
CA PHE A 1 17.04 12.83 -0.84
C PHE A 1 17.90 12.06 0.16
N LYS A 2 19.21 11.86 -0.14
CA LYS A 2 20.24 10.94 0.46
C LYS A 2 20.21 9.54 -0.17
N ILE A 3 21.14 9.04 -1.00
CA ILE A 3 22.55 9.32 -1.32
C ILE A 3 23.49 9.37 -0.09
N ALA A 4 23.22 8.61 0.97
CA ALA A 4 24.20 8.50 2.07
C ALA A 4 24.20 7.15 2.83
N MET A 5 23.68 6.06 2.24
CA MET A 5 23.77 4.72 2.83
C MET A 5 24.41 3.67 1.93
N ARG A 6 25.02 4.08 0.81
CA ARG A 6 25.66 3.15 -0.15
C ARG A 6 27.15 2.90 0.10
N ASP A 7 27.72 3.45 1.17
CA ASP A 7 29.18 3.43 1.39
C ASP A 7 29.64 2.57 2.59
N LEU A 8 28.75 1.76 3.18
CA LEU A 8 29.14 0.80 4.22
C LEU A 8 29.10 -0.68 3.80
N GLU A 9 28.57 -1.02 2.62
CA GLU A 9 28.47 -2.42 2.18
C GLU A 9 29.70 -2.94 1.41
N ILE A 10 30.55 -2.05 0.87
CA ILE A 10 31.64 -2.46 -0.04
C ILE A 10 32.94 -2.85 0.68
N ARG A 11 33.07 -2.64 2.00
CA ARG A 11 34.26 -3.09 2.74
C ARG A 11 33.91 -3.98 3.94
N GLY A 12 33.40 -5.16 3.61
CA GLY A 12 33.79 -6.41 4.26
C GLY A 12 33.77 -6.42 5.79
N ALA A 13 32.60 -6.64 6.37
CA ALA A 13 32.49 -7.34 7.64
C ALA A 13 31.14 -8.08 7.70
N GLY A 14 31.21 -9.41 7.77
CA GLY A 14 30.17 -10.21 8.43
C GLY A 14 29.08 -10.78 7.55
N ASN A 15 29.42 -11.85 6.84
CA ASN A 15 28.50 -12.94 6.54
C ASN A 15 27.74 -13.36 7.82
N LEU A 16 26.47 -12.94 8.02
CA LEU A 16 25.64 -13.46 9.12
C LEU A 16 24.11 -13.28 9.00
N LEU A 17 23.55 -12.66 7.95
CA LEU A 17 22.10 -12.69 7.74
C LEU A 17 21.82 -12.95 6.26
N GLY A 18 21.20 -14.10 6.01
CA GLY A 18 21.01 -14.69 4.68
C GLY A 18 20.27 -13.80 3.71
N ALA A 19 20.66 -13.91 2.44
CA ALA A 19 20.18 -13.19 1.27
C ALA A 19 18.70 -13.44 0.88
N GLN A 20 17.82 -13.77 1.83
CA GLN A 20 16.37 -13.99 1.60
C GLN A 20 15.46 -13.04 2.38
N GLN A 21 16.00 -12.10 3.17
CA GLN A 21 15.19 -11.17 3.98
C GLN A 21 15.45 -9.67 3.71
N SER A 22 16.14 -9.31 2.63
CA SER A 22 16.33 -7.89 2.30
C SER A 22 15.05 -7.23 1.74
N GLY A 23 14.15 -7.99 1.11
CA GLY A 23 12.88 -7.46 0.57
C GLY A 23 11.86 -7.05 1.64
N HIS A 24 11.95 -7.62 2.84
CA HIS A 24 10.99 -7.34 3.92
C HIS A 24 11.26 -5.99 4.61
N MET A 25 12.49 -5.48 4.54
CA MET A 25 12.87 -4.20 5.14
C MET A 25 12.47 -3.00 4.25
N GLU A 26 12.27 -3.22 2.95
CA GLU A 26 11.81 -2.21 1.98
C GLU A 26 10.28 -1.99 2.06
N ALA A 27 9.52 -3.06 2.32
CA ALA A 27 8.05 -3.03 2.45
C ALA A 27 7.54 -2.20 3.65
N VAL A 28 8.24 -2.27 4.79
CA VAL A 28 7.85 -1.53 6.01
C VAL A 28 8.02 -0.01 5.84
N GLY A 29 8.98 0.43 5.01
CA GLY A 29 9.22 1.84 4.75
C GLY A 29 8.14 2.49 3.89
N TYR A 30 7.55 1.74 2.95
CA TYR A 30 6.48 2.20 2.08
C TYR A 30 5.15 2.33 2.80
N ASP A 31 4.76 1.33 3.60
CA ASP A 31 3.49 1.37 4.34
C ASP A 31 3.49 2.51 5.38
N LEU A 32 4.62 2.71 6.08
CA LEU A 32 4.81 3.86 6.97
C LEU A 32 4.77 5.20 6.20
N TYR A 33 5.34 5.26 4.99
CA TYR A 33 5.28 6.45 4.14
C TYR A 33 3.85 6.79 3.73
N CYS A 34 3.09 5.81 3.23
CA CYS A 34 1.68 5.98 2.85
C CYS A 34 0.82 6.37 4.05
N LYS A 35 1.10 5.82 5.24
CA LYS A 35 0.38 6.18 6.47
C LYS A 35 0.61 7.63 6.88
N MET A 36 1.87 8.05 7.01
CA MET A 36 2.22 9.44 7.35
C MET A 36 1.63 10.44 6.35
N LEU A 37 1.47 10.00 5.12
CA LEU A 37 0.97 10.80 4.04
C LEU A 37 -0.56 10.91 4.04
N ASN A 38 -1.28 9.81 4.24
CA ASN A 38 -2.73 9.81 4.41
C ASN A 38 -3.16 10.60 5.64
N GLU A 39 -2.47 10.45 6.77
CA GLU A 39 -2.70 11.25 7.99
C GLU A 39 -2.53 12.76 7.70
N ALA A 40 -1.49 13.13 6.95
CA ALA A 40 -1.26 14.52 6.57
C ALA A 40 -2.34 15.08 5.65
N VAL A 41 -2.86 14.28 4.69
CA VAL A 41 -3.92 14.73 3.79
C VAL A 41 -5.26 14.87 4.50
N LYS A 42 -5.66 13.88 5.32
CA LYS A 42 -6.90 13.93 6.12
C LYS A 42 -6.89 15.14 7.07
N SER A 43 -5.75 15.40 7.71
CA SER A 43 -5.58 16.57 8.58
C SER A 43 -5.70 17.91 7.83
N MET A 44 -5.32 18.00 6.55
CA MET A 44 -5.46 19.23 5.75
C MET A 44 -6.90 19.44 5.26
N LYS A 45 -7.69 18.38 5.05
CA LYS A 45 -9.09 18.45 4.61
C LYS A 45 -10.06 18.89 5.73
N GLY A 46 -9.59 18.99 6.98
CA GLY A 46 -10.39 19.46 8.12
C GLY A 46 -11.47 18.48 8.58
N GLU A 47 -11.38 17.23 8.10
CA GLU A 47 -12.18 16.12 8.60
C GLU A 47 -11.74 15.85 10.04
N GLU A 48 -12.70 15.69 10.97
CA GLU A 48 -12.39 15.10 12.26
C GLU A 48 -11.78 13.74 11.94
N VAL A 49 -10.50 13.57 12.27
CA VAL A 49 -9.90 12.25 12.34
C VAL A 49 -10.64 11.57 13.48
N GLU A 50 -11.77 10.93 13.17
CA GLU A 50 -12.23 9.81 13.98
C GLU A 50 -10.98 8.95 14.10
N GLU A 51 -10.38 8.90 15.29
CA GLU A 51 -9.22 8.04 15.54
C GLU A 51 -9.60 6.69 14.96
N GLU A 52 -8.95 6.30 13.85
CA GLU A 52 -9.23 5.02 13.22
C GLU A 52 -9.06 3.99 14.32
N ILE A 53 -10.18 3.37 14.71
CA ILE A 53 -10.23 2.55 15.94
C ILE A 53 -9.23 1.37 15.81
N PHE A 54 -8.82 1.06 14.59
CA PHE A 54 -7.81 0.09 14.21
C PHE A 54 -7.23 0.43 12.82
N GLU A 55 -6.03 -0.06 12.55
CA GLU A 55 -5.39 0.04 11.24
C GLU A 55 -5.61 -1.24 10.42
N THR A 56 -5.63 -1.10 9.10
CA THR A 56 -5.73 -2.23 8.15
C THR A 56 -4.44 -2.36 7.34
N THR A 57 -3.87 -3.56 7.32
CA THR A 57 -2.69 -3.90 6.52
C THR A 57 -3.04 -4.96 5.47
N VAL A 58 -2.42 -4.88 4.29
CA VAL A 58 -2.61 -5.84 3.20
C VAL A 58 -1.24 -6.25 2.69
N ASP A 59 -0.93 -7.54 2.83
CA ASP A 59 0.30 -8.17 2.36
C ASP A 59 -0.07 -9.28 1.37
N MET A 60 0.28 -9.09 0.10
CA MET A 60 -0.01 -10.04 -0.97
C MET A 60 1.25 -10.32 -1.79
N ASP A 61 1.38 -11.57 -2.22
CA ASP A 61 2.54 -12.06 -2.97
C ASP A 61 2.44 -11.68 -4.45
N MET A 62 2.52 -10.37 -4.72
CA MET A 62 2.46 -9.81 -6.06
C MET A 62 3.25 -8.51 -6.16
N ASP A 63 3.86 -8.28 -7.33
CA ASP A 63 4.54 -7.02 -7.62
C ASP A 63 3.51 -5.88 -7.68
N ALA A 64 3.65 -4.91 -6.78
CA ALA A 64 2.78 -3.74 -6.70
C ALA A 64 3.59 -2.47 -6.48
N PHE A 65 3.91 -1.78 -7.58
CA PHE A 65 4.69 -0.54 -7.56
C PHE A 65 4.53 0.22 -8.88
N ILE A 66 4.93 1.49 -8.88
CA ILE A 66 5.00 2.33 -10.09
C ILE A 66 6.42 2.24 -10.68
N PRO A 67 6.61 1.59 -11.85
CA PRO A 67 7.92 1.49 -12.48
C PRO A 67 8.46 2.87 -12.89
N ALA A 68 9.77 3.07 -12.77
CA ALA A 68 10.44 4.28 -13.26
C ALA A 68 10.35 4.45 -14.80
N THR A 69 10.07 3.36 -15.52
CA THR A 69 9.80 3.37 -16.96
C THR A 69 8.43 3.95 -17.29
N TYR A 70 7.46 3.86 -16.37
CA TYR A 70 6.10 4.36 -16.54
C TYR A 70 5.99 5.83 -16.12
N ILE A 71 6.39 6.14 -14.88
CA ILE A 71 6.46 7.53 -14.39
C ILE A 71 7.91 7.87 -14.05
N LYS A 72 8.54 8.69 -14.89
CA LYS A 72 9.95 9.10 -14.74
C LYS A 72 10.16 10.21 -13.73
N ASN A 73 9.20 11.13 -13.61
CA ASN A 73 9.30 12.25 -12.68
C ASN A 73 8.97 11.78 -11.27
N GLU A 74 9.95 11.81 -10.36
CA GLU A 74 9.78 11.33 -8.98
C GLU A 74 8.74 12.13 -8.18
N VAL A 75 8.61 13.44 -8.42
CA VAL A 75 7.61 14.27 -7.72
C VAL A 75 6.20 13.86 -8.15
N GLN A 76 5.97 13.66 -9.46
CA GLN A 76 4.70 13.17 -9.98
C GLN A 76 4.42 11.74 -9.51
N LYS A 77 5.43 10.87 -9.47
CA LYS A 77 5.28 9.50 -8.98
C LYS A 77 4.81 9.48 -7.52
N LEU A 78 5.42 10.32 -6.67
CA LEU A 78 5.00 10.46 -5.28
C LEU A 78 3.56 10.97 -5.17
N ASP A 79 3.18 11.96 -5.98
CA ASP A 79 1.81 12.47 -6.03
C ASP A 79 0.80 11.37 -6.40
N ILE A 80 1.10 10.55 -7.40
CA ILE A 80 0.26 9.41 -7.77
C ILE A 80 0.17 8.40 -6.62
N TYR A 81 1.28 8.06 -5.94
CA TYR A 81 1.22 7.18 -4.78
C TYR A 81 0.28 7.71 -3.68
N LYS A 82 0.25 9.02 -3.45
CA LYS A 82 -0.69 9.65 -2.50
C LYS A 82 -2.13 9.37 -2.87
N ARG A 83 -2.46 9.67 -4.12
CA ARG A 83 -3.82 9.57 -4.64
C ARG A 83 -4.30 8.13 -4.69
N ILE A 84 -3.42 7.19 -5.01
CA ILE A 84 -3.75 5.76 -4.93
C ILE A 84 -4.06 5.34 -3.50
N ALA A 85 -3.34 5.86 -2.51
CA ALA A 85 -3.58 5.55 -1.10
C ALA A 85 -4.88 6.17 -0.55
N GLU A 86 -5.50 7.10 -1.28
CA GLU A 86 -6.80 7.72 -0.98
C GLU A 86 -7.98 7.01 -1.69
N ILE A 87 -7.75 5.94 -2.46
CA ILE A 87 -8.84 5.20 -3.13
C ILE A 87 -9.69 4.49 -2.09
N GLU A 88 -10.98 4.82 -2.05
CA GLU A 88 -11.96 4.25 -1.12
C GLU A 88 -12.93 3.28 -1.81
N ASN A 89 -13.16 3.41 -3.11
CA ASN A 89 -14.18 2.66 -3.84
C ASN A 89 -13.78 2.34 -5.29
N GLU A 90 -14.59 1.52 -5.95
CA GLU A 90 -14.32 1.02 -7.30
C GLU A 90 -14.39 2.14 -8.37
N GLU A 91 -15.24 3.16 -8.18
CA GLU A 91 -15.35 4.31 -9.07
C GLU A 91 -14.06 5.13 -9.08
N GLU A 92 -13.51 5.45 -7.91
CA GLU A 92 -12.23 6.14 -7.77
C GLU A 92 -11.05 5.34 -8.35
N LEU A 93 -11.10 4.00 -8.23
CA LEU A 93 -10.11 3.14 -8.87
C LEU A 93 -10.18 3.26 -10.40
N MET A 94 -11.39 3.23 -10.97
CA MET A 94 -11.59 3.36 -12.43
C MET A 94 -11.14 4.74 -12.92
N ASP A 95 -11.51 5.82 -12.23
CA ASP A 95 -11.07 7.17 -12.55
C ASP A 95 -9.55 7.30 -12.53
N MET A 96 -8.89 6.71 -11.52
CA MET A 96 -7.43 6.69 -11.43
C MET A 96 -6.81 5.86 -12.56
N GLN A 97 -7.42 4.74 -12.97
CA GLN A 97 -6.95 3.96 -14.12
C GLN A 97 -7.04 4.76 -15.42
N GLU A 98 -8.18 5.41 -15.67
CA GLU A 98 -8.39 6.22 -16.88
C GLU A 98 -7.41 7.39 -16.94
N GLU A 99 -7.24 8.11 -15.83
CA GLU A 99 -6.28 9.22 -15.78
C GLU A 99 -4.85 8.75 -16.03
N LEU A 100 -4.44 7.64 -15.39
CA LEU A 100 -3.09 7.10 -15.59
C LEU A 100 -2.90 6.66 -17.05
N ALA A 101 -3.92 6.07 -17.66
CA ALA A 101 -3.88 5.64 -19.05
C ALA A 101 -3.75 6.84 -20.01
N ASP A 102 -4.55 7.89 -19.79
CA ASP A 102 -4.52 9.11 -20.61
C ASP A 102 -3.17 9.84 -20.51
N ARG A 103 -2.60 9.91 -19.30
CA ARG A 103 -1.36 10.66 -19.04
C ARG A 103 -0.08 9.90 -19.37
N PHE A 104 -0.06 8.58 -19.14
CA PHE A 104 1.17 7.79 -19.17
C PHE A 104 1.11 6.58 -20.12
N GLY A 105 -0.05 6.31 -20.74
CA GLY A 105 -0.27 5.17 -21.63
C GLY A 105 -0.67 3.89 -20.87
N ASP A 106 -0.52 2.74 -21.51
CA ASP A 106 -0.99 1.46 -20.94
C ASP A 106 -0.42 1.18 -19.55
N LEU A 107 -1.30 0.83 -18.61
CA LEU A 107 -0.91 0.54 -17.23
C LEU A 107 -0.11 -0.77 -17.15
N PRO A 108 1.12 -0.75 -16.60
CA PRO A 108 1.84 -1.97 -16.28
C PRO A 108 1.09 -2.81 -15.25
N ASN A 109 1.23 -4.13 -15.31
CA ASN A 109 0.62 -5.05 -14.34
C ASN A 109 0.92 -4.67 -12.88
N ALA A 110 2.15 -4.24 -12.59
CA ALA A 110 2.55 -3.81 -11.24
C ALA A 110 1.78 -2.57 -10.75
N VAL A 111 1.42 -1.65 -11.66
CA VAL A 111 0.59 -0.47 -11.32
C VAL A 111 -0.85 -0.88 -11.11
N ASN A 112 -1.37 -1.78 -11.95
CA ASN A 112 -2.72 -2.29 -11.79
C ASN A 112 -2.89 -3.08 -10.47
N ASN A 113 -1.91 -3.90 -10.13
CA ASN A 113 -1.87 -4.59 -8.83
C ASN A 113 -1.89 -3.59 -7.68
N LEU A 114 -1.07 -2.53 -7.75
CA LEU A 114 -1.03 -1.49 -6.71
C LEU A 114 -2.40 -0.81 -6.49
N LEU A 115 -3.12 -0.49 -7.57
CA LEU A 115 -4.48 0.06 -7.48
C LEU A 115 -5.45 -0.91 -6.82
N ASN A 116 -5.42 -2.19 -7.23
CA ASN A 116 -6.27 -3.22 -6.66
C ASN A 116 -5.97 -3.47 -5.17
N ILE A 117 -4.70 -3.43 -4.76
CA ILE A 117 -4.31 -3.54 -3.34
C ILE A 117 -4.90 -2.39 -2.53
N ALA A 118 -4.88 -1.16 -3.05
CA ALA A 118 -5.48 -0.01 -2.38
C ALA A 118 -7.00 -0.19 -2.20
N LEU A 119 -7.71 -0.63 -3.24
CA LEU A 119 -9.14 -0.93 -3.15
C LEU A 119 -9.42 -2.05 -2.14
N ILE A 120 -8.66 -3.14 -2.18
CA ILE A 120 -8.79 -4.27 -1.23
C ILE A 120 -8.57 -3.78 0.20
N LYS A 121 -7.58 -2.91 0.43
CA LYS A 121 -7.31 -2.31 1.75
C LYS A 121 -8.51 -1.49 2.23
N SER A 122 -9.11 -0.65 1.37
CA SER A 122 -10.32 0.10 1.70
C SER A 122 -11.49 -0.81 2.07
N ILE A 123 -11.75 -1.83 1.24
CA ILE A 123 -12.81 -2.81 1.50
C ILE A 123 -12.57 -3.51 2.83
N CYS A 124 -11.36 -4.00 3.08
CA CYS A 124 -10.96 -4.65 4.33
C CYS A 124 -11.22 -3.73 5.54
N HIS A 125 -10.83 -2.46 5.44
CA HIS A 125 -11.07 -1.49 6.49
C HIS A 125 -12.57 -1.31 6.77
N SER A 126 -13.39 -1.18 5.71
CA SER A 126 -14.84 -1.01 5.82
C SER A 126 -15.56 -2.18 6.52
N VAL A 127 -14.99 -3.39 6.45
CA VAL A 127 -15.55 -4.61 7.06
C VAL A 127 -14.85 -5.01 8.36
N TYR A 128 -14.07 -4.11 8.96
CA TYR A 128 -13.33 -4.36 10.21
C TYR A 128 -12.22 -5.42 10.11
N VAL A 129 -11.60 -5.61 8.95
CA VAL A 129 -10.37 -6.43 8.80
C VAL A 129 -9.17 -5.56 9.18
N THR A 130 -8.34 -6.05 10.11
CA THR A 130 -7.08 -5.40 10.53
C THR A 130 -5.88 -5.86 9.70
N SER A 131 -5.92 -7.09 9.17
CA SER A 131 -4.82 -7.63 8.38
C SER A 131 -5.32 -8.66 7.36
N LEU A 132 -4.86 -8.52 6.12
CA LEU A 132 -4.96 -9.51 5.06
C LEU A 132 -3.54 -9.96 4.70
N VAL A 133 -3.27 -11.25 4.81
CA VAL A 133 -1.97 -11.83 4.43
C VAL A 133 -2.19 -13.00 3.48
N GLN A 134 -1.56 -12.96 2.31
CA GLN A 134 -1.50 -14.08 1.38
C GLN A 134 -0.19 -14.85 1.55
N LYS A 135 -0.27 -16.18 1.66
CA LYS A 135 0.88 -17.08 1.60
C LYS A 135 0.59 -18.21 0.62
N GLY A 136 1.19 -18.14 -0.56
CA GLY A 136 0.89 -19.08 -1.65
C GLY A 136 -0.59 -19.02 -2.03
N ASN A 137 -1.31 -20.13 -1.82
CA ASN A 137 -2.73 -20.24 -2.12
C ASN A 137 -3.66 -19.99 -0.91
N GLU A 138 -3.11 -19.66 0.25
CA GLU A 138 -3.89 -19.36 1.45
C GLU A 138 -3.97 -17.85 1.68
N VAL A 139 -5.18 -17.36 1.96
CA VAL A 139 -5.43 -15.97 2.36
C VAL A 139 -5.96 -15.98 3.79
N THR A 140 -5.24 -15.30 4.68
CA THR A 140 -5.61 -15.16 6.10
C THR A 140 -6.12 -13.75 6.35
N LEU A 141 -7.36 -13.64 6.84
CA LEU A 141 -7.97 -12.38 7.25
C LEU A 141 -8.05 -12.33 8.78
N THR A 142 -7.54 -11.26 9.37
CA THR A 142 -7.64 -10.97 10.81
C THR A 142 -8.66 -9.87 11.01
N MET A 143 -9.65 -10.11 11.87
CA MET A 143 -10.72 -9.16 12.16
C MET A 143 -10.42 -8.35 13.42
N TYR A 144 -10.91 -7.12 13.46
CA TYR A 144 -10.87 -6.29 14.65
C TYR A 144 -11.75 -6.91 15.75
N PRO A 145 -11.24 -7.14 16.99
CA PRO A 145 -11.99 -7.84 18.02
C PRO A 145 -13.32 -7.19 18.44
N LYS A 146 -13.48 -5.88 18.22
CA LYS A 146 -14.73 -5.15 18.50
C LYS A 146 -15.53 -4.83 17.24
N ALA A 147 -15.26 -5.53 16.14
CA ALA A 147 -16.03 -5.41 14.91
C ALA A 147 -17.52 -5.62 15.22
N LYS A 148 -18.37 -4.70 14.75
CA LYS A 148 -19.83 -4.87 14.78
C LYS A 148 -20.21 -5.86 13.69
N LEU A 149 -19.85 -7.13 13.88
CA LEU A 149 -20.21 -8.19 12.94
C LEU A 149 -21.70 -8.49 13.11
N ALA A 150 -22.43 -8.46 11.99
CA ALA A 150 -23.76 -9.07 11.93
C ALA A 150 -23.58 -10.60 11.94
N VAL A 151 -23.28 -11.15 13.12
CA VAL A 151 -22.99 -12.59 13.33
C VAL A 151 -24.11 -13.47 12.76
N GLU A 152 -25.32 -12.92 12.69
CA GLU A 152 -26.54 -13.53 12.12
C GLU A 152 -26.47 -13.84 10.61
N LYS A 153 -25.46 -13.32 9.90
CA LYS A 153 -25.27 -13.52 8.46
C LYS A 153 -24.17 -14.52 8.11
N PHE A 154 -23.48 -15.11 9.10
CA PHE A 154 -22.52 -16.18 8.84
C PHE A 154 -23.26 -17.53 8.73
N PRO A 155 -22.98 -18.35 7.69
CA PRO A 155 -23.60 -19.66 7.48
C PRO A 155 -23.18 -20.70 8.54
#